data_AF-A0A956TJ95-F1
#
_entry.id   AF-A0A956TJ95-F1
#
_cell.length_a   1.000
_cell.length_b   1.000
_cell.length_c   1.000
_cell.angle_alpha   90.00
_cell.angle_beta   90.00
_cell.angle_gamma   90.00
#
_symmetry.space_group_name_H-M   'P 1'
#
loop_
_entity.id
_entity.type
_entity.pdbx_description
1 polymer ?
#
loop_
_entity_poly.entity_id
_entity_poly.type
_entity_poly.pdbx_seq_one_letter_code
_entity_poly.pdbx_strand_id
1 'polypeptide(L)' 'MLNALTIDVEDYFQVHAFQSVISRASWHGYATRVVANTERILALLATHDVRATFFILGWVAERYPDLVRAIAEHG' A
#
# COMPACT_ATOMS: atom_id res chain seq x y z
N MET A 1 -10.63 24.74 7.14
CA MET A 1 -10.74 23.34 7.61
C MET A 1 -9.49 22.61 7.14
N LEU A 2 -8.83 21.82 8.00
CA LEU A 2 -7.69 21.00 7.59
C LEU A 2 -8.21 19.62 7.20
N ASN A 3 -7.96 19.19 5.97
CA ASN A 3 -8.31 17.85 5.49
C ASN A 3 -7.09 16.94 5.67
N ALA A 4 -7.32 15.67 6.02
CA ALA A 4 -6.28 14.66 6.11
C ALA A 4 -6.63 13.46 5.22
N LEU A 5 -5.63 12.93 4.52
CA LEU A 5 -5.73 11.71 3.74
C LEU A 5 -4.70 10.71 4.26
N THR A 6 -5.16 9.51 4.55
CA THR A 6 -4.30 8.39 4.96
C THR A 6 -4.56 7.21 4.04
N ILE A 7 -3.51 6.46 3.73
CA ILE A 7 -3.58 5.28 2.86
C ILE A 7 -2.96 4.09 3.60
N ASP A 8 -3.71 3.01 3.69
CA ASP A 8 -3.21 1.73 4.18
C ASP A 8 -2.70 0.90 3.00
N VAL A 9 -1.43 0.48 3.06
CA VAL A 9 -0.72 -0.18 1.96
C VAL A 9 -0.71 -1.68 2.23
N GLU A 10 -1.77 -2.31 1.74
CA GLU A 10 -2.02 -3.75 1.81
C GLU A 10 -2.42 -4.29 0.42
N ASP A 11 -2.20 -5.58 0.19
CA ASP A 11 -2.69 -6.28 -0.99
C ASP A 11 -4.09 -6.89 -0.74
N TYR A 12 -4.82 -7.21 -1.81
CA TYR A 12 -6.23 -7.61 -1.72
C TYR A 12 -6.47 -8.88 -0.87
N PHE A 13 -5.46 -9.74 -0.73
CA PHE A 13 -5.51 -10.98 0.05
C PHE A 13 -5.14 -10.78 1.53
N GLN A 14 -4.73 -9.56 1.91
CA GLN A 14 -4.34 -9.20 3.28
C GLN A 14 -5.50 -8.57 4.07
N VAL A 15 -6.56 -8.14 3.39
CA VAL A 15 -7.71 -7.48 4.01
C VAL A 15 -8.35 -8.39 5.07
N HIS A 16 -8.70 -7.78 6.21
CA HIS A 16 -9.27 -8.48 7.36
C HIS A 16 -10.54 -9.29 7.02
N ALA A 17 -11.30 -8.86 6.01
CA ALA A 17 -12.50 -9.55 5.53
C ALA A 17 -12.22 -10.98 5.02
N PHE A 18 -10.99 -11.29 4.59
CA PHE A 18 -10.63 -12.63 4.10
C PHE A 18 -9.87 -13.47 5.12
N GLN A 19 -9.69 -13.02 6.36
CA GLN A 19 -8.86 -13.73 7.35
C GLN A 19 -9.34 -15.16 7.67
N SER A 20 -10.63 -15.46 7.48
CA SER A 20 -11.21 -16.79 7.73
C SER A 20 -10.99 -17.79 6.58
N VAL A 21 -10.60 -17.30 5.41
CA VAL A 21 -10.48 -18.10 4.16
C VAL A 21 -9.09 -18.02 3.53
N ILE A 22 -8.32 -16.97 3.83
CA ILE A 22 -6.94 -16.78 3.38
C ILE A 22 -6.03 -16.72 4.61
N SER A 23 -5.21 -17.76 4.77
CA SER A 23 -4.21 -17.78 5.84
C SER A 23 -2.99 -16.93 5.46
N ARG A 24 -2.34 -16.32 6.46
CA ARG A 24 -1.09 -15.56 6.24
C ARG A 24 0.00 -16.39 5.57
N ALA A 25 0.09 -17.68 5.90
CA ALA A 25 1.05 -18.60 5.30
C ALA A 25 0.85 -18.77 3.78
N SER A 26 -0.36 -18.56 3.27
CA SER A 26 -0.68 -18.69 1.85
C SER A 26 -0.40 -17.43 1.02
N TRP A 27 -0.09 -16.30 1.66
CA TRP A 27 0.06 -15.00 0.99
C TRP A 27 1.08 -15.00 -0.17
N HIS A 28 2.17 -15.76 -0.05
CA HIS A 28 3.19 -15.86 -1.11
C HIS A 28 2.69 -16.47 -2.43
N GLY A 29 1.55 -17.18 -2.40
CA GLY A 29 0.95 -17.80 -3.58
C GLY A 29 0.03 -16.90 -4.38
N TYR A 30 -0.29 -15.70 -3.89
CA TYR A 30 -1.17 -14.76 -4.57
C TYR A 30 -0.39 -13.73 -5.40
N ALA A 31 -0.93 -13.39 -6.56
CA ALA A 31 -0.37 -12.34 -7.40
C ALA A 31 -0.49 -10.99 -6.68
N THR A 32 0.60 -10.23 -6.63
CA THR A 32 0.59 -8.93 -5.96
C THR A 32 0.15 -7.80 -6.89
N ARG A 33 -0.53 -6.82 -6.32
CA ARG A 33 -1.03 -5.62 -7.00
C ARG A 33 -0.59 -4.34 -6.29
N VAL A 34 -0.08 -4.46 -5.06
CA VAL A 34 0.25 -3.33 -4.20
C VAL A 34 1.19 -2.31 -4.86
N VAL A 35 2.24 -2.76 -5.55
CA VAL A 35 3.22 -1.86 -6.20
C VAL A 35 2.57 -0.99 -7.27
N ALA A 36 1.97 -1.61 -8.30
CA ALA A 36 1.37 -0.88 -9.41
C ALA A 36 0.19 0.00 -8.98
N ASN A 37 -0.53 -0.37 -7.92
CA ASN A 37 -1.62 0.45 -7.39
C ASN A 37 -1.10 1.65 -6.62
N THR A 38 -0.09 1.46 -5.76
CA THR A 38 0.51 2.56 -5.01
C THR A 38 1.21 3.56 -5.92
N GLU A 39 1.91 3.12 -6.98
CA GLU A 39 2.49 4.02 -7.99
C GLU A 39 1.43 4.92 -8.65
N ARG A 40 0.27 4.36 -8.99
CA ARG A 40 -0.86 5.14 -9.52
C ARG A 40 -1.39 6.15 -8.52
N ILE A 41 -1.47 5.78 -7.25
CA ILE A 41 -1.90 6.69 -6.18
C ILE A 41 -0.89 7.83 -6.02
N LEU A 42 0.41 7.55 -5.97
CA LEU A 42 1.46 8.58 -5.90
C LEU A 42 1.39 9.54 -7.09
N ALA A 43 1.18 9.03 -8.30
CA ALA A 43 1.01 9.87 -9.49
C ALA A 43 -0.24 10.78 -9.41
N LEU A 44 -1.36 10.26 -8.89
CA LEU A 44 -2.58 11.05 -8.68
C LEU A 44 -2.35 12.14 -7.62
N LEU A 45 -1.73 11.79 -6.49
CA LEU A 45 -1.40 12.75 -5.43
C LEU A 45 -0.49 13.87 -5.96
N ALA A 46 0.55 13.53 -6.73
CA ALA A 46 1.45 14.49 -7.35
C ALA A 46 0.73 15.41 -8.35
N THR A 47 -0.21 14.87 -9.15
CA THR A 47 -1.01 15.66 -10.10
C THR A 47 -1.86 16.74 -9.41
N HIS A 48 -2.24 16.50 -8.16
CA HIS A 48 -3.09 17.40 -7.37
C HIS A 48 -2.34 18.19 -6.30
N ASP A 49 -1.01 18.06 -6.21
CA ASP A 49 -0.19 18.64 -5.13
C ASP A 49 -0.71 18.30 -3.72
N VAL A 50 -1.11 17.03 -3.54
CA VAL A 50 -1.67 16.52 -2.28
C VAL A 50 -0.65 15.62 -1.58
N ARG A 51 -0.49 15.82 -0.27
CA ARG A 51 0.28 14.93 0.61
C ARG A 51 -0.62 13.97 1.37
N ALA A 52 -0.12 12.77 1.65
CA ALA A 52 -0.85 11.76 2.40
C ALA A 52 0.06 11.01 3.38
N THR A 53 -0.53 10.47 4.45
CA THR A 53 0.19 9.58 5.37
C THR A 53 -0.04 8.12 4.97
N PHE A 54 1.05 7.36 4.83
CA PHE A 54 1.00 5.96 4.44
C PHE A 54 1.29 5.04 5.63
N PHE A 55 0.40 4.10 5.89
CA PHE A 55 0.63 3.00 6.81
C PHE A 55 0.97 1.76 5.98
N ILE A 56 2.13 1.16 6.22
CA ILE A 56 2.65 0.08 5.37
C ILE A 56 2.68 -1.19 6.20
N LEU A 57 2.00 -2.23 5.72
CA LEU A 57 2.08 -3.55 6.34
C LEU A 57 3.52 -4.07 6.27
N GLY A 58 4.05 -4.57 7.38
CA GLY A 58 5.44 -5.07 7.46
C GLY A 58 5.78 -6.10 6.37
N TRP A 59 4.83 -6.98 6.01
CA TRP A 59 5.00 -7.93 4.91
C TRP A 59 5.25 -7.26 3.55
N VAL A 60 4.57 -6.13 3.28
CA VAL A 60 4.78 -5.34 2.07
C VAL A 60 6.14 -4.64 2.14
N ALA A 61 6.47 -4.03 3.28
CA ALA A 61 7.72 -3.29 3.47
C ALA A 61 8.96 -4.19 3.29
N GLU A 62 8.94 -5.40 3.86
CA GLU A 62 10.02 -6.39 3.75
C GLU A 62 10.23 -6.87 2.32
N ARG A 63 9.14 -6.99 1.55
CA ARG A 63 9.16 -7.60 0.20
C ARG A 63 9.37 -6.58 -0.91
N TYR A 64 8.94 -5.33 -0.71
CA TYR A 64 9.02 -4.25 -1.69
C TYR A 64 9.67 -3.00 -1.08
N PRO A 65 10.95 -3.06 -0.67
CA PRO A 65 11.64 -1.92 -0.07
C PRO A 65 11.76 -0.73 -1.03
N ASP A 66 11.80 -0.96 -2.36
CA ASP A 66 11.73 0.10 -3.37
C ASP A 66 10.42 0.88 -3.31
N LEU A 67 9.30 0.21 -3.01
CA LEU A 67 8.00 0.86 -2.87
C LEU A 67 7.98 1.79 -1.66
N VAL A 68 8.58 1.37 -0.54
CA VAL A 68 8.70 2.20 0.67
C VAL A 68 9.52 3.45 0.38
N ARG A 69 10.61 3.33 -0.38
CA ARG A 69 11.43 4.47 -0.81
C ARG A 69 10.64 5.42 -1.70
N ALA A 70 9.93 4.90 -2.69
CA ALA A 70 9.08 5.72 -3.56
C ALA A 70 8.01 6.49 -2.78
N ILE A 71 7.37 5.85 -1.78
CA ILE A 71 6.42 6.53 -0.89
C ILE A 71 7.12 7.63 -0.07
N ALA A 72 8.32 7.37 0.47
CA ALA A 72 9.04 8.37 1.25
C ALA A 72 9.48 9.59 0.41
N GLU A 73 9.78 9.38 -0.88
CA GLU A 73 10.19 10.43 -1.81
C GLU A 73 9.02 11.23 -2.39
N HIS A 74 7.83 10.62 -2.52
CA HIS A 74 6.70 11.19 -3.26
C HIS A 74 5.38 11.31 -2.46
N GLY A 75 5.35 10.95 -1.18
CA GLY A 75 4.17 10.93 -0.29
C GLY A 75 3.98 12.14 0.61
#